data_AF-A0AAW1D7I1-F1
#
_entry.id   AF-A0AAW1D7I1-F1
#
_cell.length_a   1.000
_cell.length_b   1.000
_cell.length_c   1.000
_cell.angle_alpha   90.00
_cell.angle_beta   90.00
_cell.angle_gamma   90.00
#
_symmetry.space_group_name_H-M   'P 1'
#
loop_
_entity.id
_entity.type
_entity.pdbx_description
1 polymer ?
#
loop_
_entity_poly.entity_id
_entity_poly.type
_entity_poly.pdbx_seq_one_letter_code
_entity_poly.pdbx_strand_id
1 'polypeptide(L)' 'MDFDDLLPHIGEFGLYQKLLFFMMIPFLFSVAFVYFGQIFIILVPEDHWCKVPELQELSHQQQK' A
#
# COMPACT_ATOMS: atom_id res chain seq x y z
N MET A 1 -28.50 15.17 11.03
CA MET A 1 -28.62 14.73 9.62
C MET A 1 -27.36 13.95 9.35
N ASP A 2 -27.51 12.63 9.27
CA ASP A 2 -26.41 11.76 8.90
C ASP A 2 -26.21 11.82 7.39
N PHE A 3 -25.00 11.53 6.90
CA PHE A 3 -24.74 11.58 5.46
C PHE A 3 -25.62 10.57 4.70
N ASP A 4 -25.90 9.43 5.32
CA ASP A 4 -26.75 8.37 4.79
C ASP A 4 -28.21 8.81 4.61
N ASP A 5 -28.69 9.78 5.39
CA ASP A 5 -30.06 10.32 5.26
C ASP A 5 -30.22 11.18 3.99
N LEU A 6 -29.12 11.71 3.45
CA LEU A 6 -29.13 12.63 2.30
C LEU A 6 -29.02 11.88 0.96
N LEU A 7 -28.38 10.72 0.95
CA LEU A 7 -28.18 9.88 -0.24
C LEU A 7 -29.47 9.61 -1.05
N PRO A 8 -30.61 9.29 -0.42
CA PRO A 8 -31.87 9.05 -1.14
C PRO A 8 -32.39 10.29 -1.89
N HIS A 9 -32.05 11.50 -1.46
CA HIS A 9 -32.49 12.75 -2.11
C HIS A 9 -31.66 13.13 -3.34
N ILE A 10 -30.41 12.67 -3.43
CA ILE A 10 -29.49 13.00 -4.53
C ILE A 10 -29.60 11.96 -5.67
N GLY A 11 -30.07 10.75 -5.35
CA GLY A 11 -30.26 9.64 -6.29
C GLY A 11 -29.29 8.48 -6.02
N GLU A 12 -29.67 7.29 -6.49
CA GLU A 12 -28.90 6.06 -6.25
C GLU A 12 -27.59 5.97 -7.05
N PHE A 13 -26.79 4.94 -6.74
CA PHE A 13 -25.55 4.63 -7.45
C PHE A 13 -25.80 4.24 -8.92
N GLY A 14 -25.72 5.24 -9.80
CA GLY A 14 -26.08 5.15 -11.21
C GLY A 14 -25.05 4.41 -12.08
N LEU A 15 -25.43 4.11 -13.33
CA LEU A 15 -24.59 3.39 -14.29
C LEU A 15 -23.23 4.07 -14.51
N TYR A 16 -23.22 5.40 -14.62
CA TYR A 16 -21.99 6.16 -14.83
C TYR A 16 -21.04 6.08 -13.62
N GLN A 17 -21.58 6.17 -12.40
CA GLN A 17 -20.79 6.04 -11.17
C GLN A 17 -20.24 4.61 -11.03
N LYS A 18 -21.03 3.58 -11.35
CA LYS A 18 -20.58 2.18 -11.43
C LYS A 18 -19.43 2.03 -12.43
N LEU A 19 -19.59 2.57 -13.63
CA LEU A 19 -18.55 2.51 -14.67
C LEU A 19 -17.25 3.17 -14.21
N LEU A 20 -17.33 4.38 -13.65
CA LEU A 20 -16.16 5.07 -13.10
C LEU A 20 -15.51 4.28 -11.97
N PHE A 21 -16.30 3.72 -11.05
CA PHE A 21 -15.78 2.88 -9.97
C PHE A 21 -14.98 1.70 -10.52
N PHE A 22 -15.53 0.94 -11.47
CA PHE A 22 -14.81 -0.17 -12.10
C PHE A 22 -13.56 0.28 -12.86
N MET A 23 -13.60 1.44 -13.54
CA MET A 23 -12.44 2.02 -14.20
C MET A 23 -11.34 2.46 -13.20
N MET A 24 -11.71 2.86 -11.98
CA MET A 24 -10.75 3.28 -10.96
C MET A 24 -10.06 2.10 -10.25
N ILE A 25 -10.68 0.92 -10.21
CA ILE A 25 -10.09 -0.28 -9.57
C ILE A 25 -8.65 -0.58 -10.03
N PRO A 26 -8.33 -0.70 -11.35
CA PRO A 26 -6.96 -1.02 -11.78
C PRO A 26 -5.96 0.08 -11.42
N PHE A 27 -6.40 1.34 -11.45
CA PHE A 27 -5.56 2.47 -11.03
C PHE A 27 -5.23 2.39 -9.54
N LEU A 28 -6.24 2.20 -8.68
CA LEU A 28 -6.06 2.07 -7.24
C LEU A 28 -5.21 0.84 -6.87
N PHE A 29 -5.40 -0.28 -7.57
CA PHE A 29 -4.57 -1.46 -7.40
C PHE A 29 -3.10 -1.17 -7.69
N SER A 30 -2.83 -0.47 -8.80
CA SER A 30 -1.46 -0.10 -9.19
C SER A 30 -0.82 0.83 -8.18
N VAL A 31 -1.57 1.82 -7.69
CA VAL A 31 -1.11 2.75 -6.64
C VAL A 31 -0.81 2.00 -5.35
N ALA A 32 -1.69 1.11 -4.91
CA ALA A 32 -1.48 0.29 -3.72
C ALA A 32 -0.23 -0.58 -3.85
N PHE A 33 -0.04 -1.24 -4.99
CA PHE A 33 1.14 -2.06 -5.26
C PHE A 33 2.45 -1.25 -5.14
N VAL A 34 2.50 -0.07 -5.77
CA VAL A 34 3.67 0.82 -5.69
C VAL A 34 3.90 1.28 -4.25
N TYR A 35 2.85 1.71 -3.57
CA TYR A 35 2.94 2.19 -2.19
C TYR A 35 3.45 1.12 -1.22
N PHE A 36 2.91 -0.10 -1.28
CA PHE A 36 3.39 -1.20 -0.45
C PHE A 36 4.79 -1.66 -0.86
N GLY A 37 5.11 -1.66 -2.15
CA GLY A 37 6.46 -1.96 -2.64
C GLY A 37 7.50 -0.98 -2.10
N GLN A 38 7.16 0.30 -1.98
CA GLN A 38 8.05 1.32 -1.42
C GLN A 38 8.45 1.04 0.03
N ILE A 39 7.59 0.41 0.83
CA ILE A 39 7.91 0.05 2.22
C ILE A 39 9.17 -0.82 2.27
N PHE A 40 9.28 -1.79 1.37
CA PHE A 40 10.44 -2.70 1.31
C PHE A 40 11.70 -2.05 0.75
N ILE A 41 11.57 -0.98 -0.04
CA ILE A 41 12.71 -0.24 -0.60
C ILE A 41 13.26 0.77 0.42
N ILE A 42 12.36 1.43 1.15
CA ILE A 42 12.71 2.55 2.03
C ILE A 42 13.06 2.07 3.44
N LEU A 43 12.33 1.10 3.98
CA LEU A 43 12.57 0.64 5.34
C LEU A 43 13.69 -0.40 5.35
N VAL A 44 14.68 -0.17 6.20
CA VAL A 44 15.72 -1.15 6.49
C VAL A 44 15.16 -2.15 7.52
N PRO A 45 15.06 -3.45 7.21
CA PRO A 45 14.61 -4.45 8.16
C PRO A 45 15.55 -4.57 9.37
N GLU A 46 14.99 -4.56 10.59
CA GLU A 46 15.77 -4.63 11.83
C GLU A 46 16.30 -6.02 12.19
N ASP A 47 15.79 -7.08 11.55
CA ASP A 47 16.06 -8.49 11.86
C ASP A 47 16.51 -9.33 10.64
N HIS A 48 16.54 -8.74 9.44
CA HIS A 48 16.87 -9.44 8.20
C HIS A 48 17.91 -8.66 7.40
N TRP A 49 19.12 -9.17 7.25
CA TRP A 49 20.17 -8.56 6.43
C TRP A 49 20.82 -9.60 5.52
N CYS A 50 21.48 -9.10 4.48
CA CYS A 50 22.28 -9.95 3.61
C CYS A 50 23.48 -10.51 4.40
N LYS A 51 23.77 -11.80 4.23
CA LYS A 51 24.97 -12.40 4.82
C LYS A 51 26.16 -12.03 3.96
N VAL A 52 27.04 -11.20 4.50
CA VAL A 52 28.26 -10.74 3.85
C VAL A 52 29.44 -11.54 4.45
N PRO A 53 30.12 -12.39 3.67
CA PRO A 53 31.23 -13.22 4.14
C PRO A 53 32.31 -12.44 4.89
N GLU A 54 32.62 -11.23 4.42
CA GLU A 54 33.65 -10.33 4.95
C GLU A 54 33.32 -9.76 6.34
N LEU A 55 32.05 -9.80 6.75
CA LEU A 55 31.56 -9.28 8.03
C LEU A 55 31.28 -10.41 9.05
N GLN A 56 31.51 -11.68 8.70
CA GLN A 56 31.13 -12.83 9.54
C GLN A 56 31.91 -12.93 10.86
N GLU A 57 33.14 -12.41 10.92
CA GLU A 57 33.97 -12.44 12.14
C GLU A 57 33.61 -11.33 13.14
N LEU A 58 32.80 -10.35 12.74
CA LEU A 58 32.33 -9.27 13.61
C LEU A 58 31.13 -9.72 14.46
N SER A 59 30.98 -9.13 15.64
CA SER A 59 29.82 -9.42 16.50
C SER A 59 28.52 -9.01 15.80
N HIS A 60 27.40 -9.68 16.11
CA HIS A 60 26.09 -9.41 15.48
C HIS A 60 25.64 -7.94 15.57
N GLN A 61 26.09 -7.19 16.58
CA GLN A 61 25.80 -5.76 16.71
C GLN A 61 26.61 -4.90 15.73
N GLN A 62 27.78 -5.37 15.31
CA GLN A 62 28.68 -4.71 14.35
C GLN A 62 28.42 -5.14 12.89
N GLN A 63 27.58 -6.15 12.69
CA GLN A 63 27.08 -6.58 11.37
C GLN A 63 25.86 -5.76 10.91
N LYS A 64 25.26 -4.95 11.78
CA LYS A 64 24.22 -3.98 11.45
C LYS A 64 24.80 -2.75 10.75
#